data_AF-A0A812X841-F1
#
_entry.id   AF-A0A812X841-F1
#
_cell.length_a   1.000
_cell.length_b   1.000
_cell.length_c   1.000
_cell.angle_alpha   90.00
_cell.angle_beta   90.00
_cell.angle_gamma   90.00
#
_symmetry.space_group_name_H-M   'P 1'
#
loop_
_entity.id
_entity.type
_entity.pdbx_description
1 polymer ?
#
loop_
_entity_poly.entity_id
_entity_poly.type
_entity_poly.pdbx_seq_one_letter_code
_entity_poly.pdbx_strand_id
1 'polypeptide(L)'
;GGALVTLVSETNLFPTKNFELPSCEERIRLGRAKENDLQIDQKGTSWFHCEIRLLEPEKRGSGGEIVKVRDTSTNGVGLKAPGSSVQRLTRGQDTPVPDGSVITMPYKIK
;
A
#
# COMPACT_ATOMS: atom_id res chain seq x y z
N GLY A 1 14.50 10.05 -8.80
CA GLY A 1 13.24 10.10 -9.58
C GLY A 1 12.12 9.63 -8.70
N GLY A 2 11.22 10.55 -8.34
CA GLY A 2 10.08 10.28 -7.48
C GLY A 2 8.93 9.58 -8.22
N ALA A 3 7.85 9.31 -7.51
CA ALA A 3 6.57 8.84 -8.06
C ALA A 3 5.41 9.66 -7.51
N LEU A 4 4.37 9.82 -8.33
CA LEU A 4 3.06 10.26 -7.87
C LEU A 4 2.21 9.02 -7.61
N VAL A 5 1.69 8.88 -6.40
CA VAL A 5 0.80 7.79 -5.99
C VAL A 5 -0.60 8.35 -5.81
N THR A 6 -1.55 7.86 -6.58
CA THR A 6 -2.97 8.18 -6.44
C THR A 6 -3.68 7.03 -5.74
N LEU A 7 -4.31 7.31 -4.61
CA LEU A 7 -5.13 6.34 -3.88
C LEU A 7 -6.61 6.69 -4.05
N VAL A 8 -7.37 5.73 -4.55
CA VAL A 8 -8.83 5.81 -4.71
C VAL A 8 -9.47 4.77 -3.79
N SER A 9 -10.53 5.15 -3.10
CA SER A 9 -11.28 4.21 -2.23
C SER A 9 -12.40 3.53 -3.02
N GLU A 10 -12.29 2.23 -3.29
CA GLU A 10 -13.39 1.45 -3.89
C GLU A 10 -14.62 1.35 -2.95
N THR A 11 -14.43 1.59 -1.66
CA THR A 11 -15.46 1.50 -0.62
C THR A 11 -15.92 2.86 -0.11
N ASN A 12 -15.50 3.97 -0.75
CA ASN A 12 -15.83 5.35 -0.37
C ASN A 12 -15.46 5.71 1.08
N LEU A 13 -14.42 5.09 1.64
CA LEU A 13 -13.94 5.38 3.01
C LEU A 13 -13.21 6.71 3.11
N PHE A 14 -12.66 7.19 2.00
CA PHE A 14 -11.93 8.44 1.90
C PHE A 14 -12.04 9.00 0.47
N PRO A 15 -11.98 10.33 0.28
CA PRO A 15 -11.89 10.93 -1.05
C PRO A 15 -10.54 10.61 -1.69
N THR A 16 -10.47 10.60 -3.03
CA THR A 16 -9.21 10.39 -3.76
C THR A 16 -8.08 11.26 -3.18
N LYS A 17 -6.94 10.63 -2.90
CA LYS A 17 -5.75 11.31 -2.38
C LYS A 17 -4.56 11.11 -3.30
N ASN A 18 -3.80 12.17 -3.50
CA ASN A 18 -2.55 12.15 -4.25
C ASN A 18 -1.39 12.37 -3.29
N PHE A 19 -0.33 11.58 -3.46
CA PHE A 19 0.88 11.67 -2.66
C PHE A 19 2.08 11.69 -3.59
N GLU A 20 3.02 12.60 -3.34
CA GLU A 20 4.32 12.60 -3.99
C GLU A 20 5.31 11.84 -3.11
N LEU A 21 5.98 10.85 -3.69
CA LEU A 21 7.08 10.14 -3.06
C LEU A 21 8.37 10.51 -3.82
N PRO A 22 9.19 11.44 -3.31
CA PRO A 22 10.38 11.92 -4.02
C PRO A 22 11.55 10.92 -3.95
N SER A 23 11.60 10.06 -2.94
CA SER A 23 12.68 9.09 -2.70
C SER A 23 12.17 7.77 -2.10
N CYS A 24 13.06 6.77 -1.97
CA CYS A 24 12.75 5.48 -1.33
C CYS A 24 12.80 5.51 0.21
N GLU A 25 13.25 6.61 0.81
CA GLU A 25 13.27 6.80 2.28
C GLU A 25 11.89 7.23 2.81
N GLU A 26 11.09 7.87 1.94
CA GLU A 26 9.74 8.30 2.25
C GLU A 26 8.72 7.17 2.14
N ARG A 27 7.62 7.34 2.88
CA ARG A 27 6.55 6.37 2.97
C ARG A 27 5.20 7.03 3.16
N ILE A 28 4.18 6.45 2.57
CA ILE A 28 2.77 6.74 2.87
C ILE A 28 2.30 5.64 3.82
N ARG A 29 1.92 5.99 5.04
CA ARG A 29 1.41 5.05 6.05
C ARG A 29 -0.11 5.00 5.98
N LEU A 30 -0.64 3.78 6.05
CA LEU A 30 -2.07 3.50 6.07
C LEU A 30 -2.41 2.70 7.32
N GLY A 31 -3.47 3.08 8.02
CA GLY A 31 -3.90 2.36 9.21
C GLY A 31 -4.96 3.10 10.02
N ARG A 32 -5.38 2.51 11.13
CA ARG A 32 -6.48 3.04 11.95
C ARG A 32 -6.12 4.29 12.75
N ALA A 33 -4.85 4.45 13.09
CA ALA A 33 -4.36 5.57 13.89
C ALA A 33 -4.42 6.88 13.06
N LYS A 34 -4.69 8.03 13.71
CA LYS A 34 -4.79 9.34 13.04
C LYS A 34 -3.44 9.86 12.54
N GLU A 35 -2.36 9.27 13.03
CA GLU A 35 -0.96 9.56 12.72
C GLU A 35 -0.53 8.99 11.36
N ASN A 36 -1.39 8.22 10.70
CA ASN A 36 -1.18 7.76 9.33
C ASN A 36 -1.45 8.88 8.33
N ASP A 37 -0.72 8.86 7.23
CA ASP A 37 -0.94 9.77 6.10
C ASP A 37 -2.34 9.55 5.47
N LEU A 38 -2.83 8.31 5.56
CA LEU A 38 -4.22 7.95 5.28
C LEU A 38 -4.82 7.10 6.40
N GLN A 39 -5.73 7.70 7.19
CA GLN A 39 -6.47 6.99 8.22
C GLN A 39 -7.57 6.11 7.62
N ILE A 40 -7.57 4.82 7.98
CA ILE A 40 -8.60 3.84 7.63
C ILE A 40 -9.20 3.31 8.94
N ASP A 41 -10.21 4.01 9.46
CA ASP A 41 -10.88 3.63 10.72
C ASP A 41 -11.93 2.53 10.50
N GLN A 42 -11.43 1.31 10.27
CA GLN A 42 -12.24 0.13 10.06
C GLN A 42 -11.88 -0.97 11.06
N LYS A 43 -12.87 -1.78 11.43
CA LYS A 43 -12.66 -2.92 12.32
C LYS A 43 -11.67 -3.89 11.69
N GLY A 44 -10.70 -4.33 12.48
CA GLY A 44 -9.65 -5.24 12.03
C GLY A 44 -8.46 -4.55 11.37
N THR A 45 -8.52 -3.24 11.13
CA THR A 45 -7.36 -2.47 10.68
C THR A 45 -6.41 -2.20 11.86
N SER A 46 -5.16 -2.68 11.78
CA SER A 46 -4.08 -2.33 12.69
C SER A 46 -3.84 -0.80 12.75
N TRP A 47 -3.27 -0.31 13.86
CA TRP A 47 -2.92 1.11 14.03
C TRP A 47 -2.04 1.63 12.90
N PHE A 48 -0.99 0.89 12.57
CA PHE A 48 -0.19 1.05 11.35
C PHE A 48 -0.31 -0.27 10.60
N HIS A 49 -0.99 -0.28 9.45
CA HIS A 49 -1.42 -1.50 8.77
C HIS A 49 -0.49 -1.87 7.63
N CYS A 50 -0.15 -0.89 6.80
CA CYS A 50 0.85 -1.06 5.77
C CYS A 50 1.50 0.28 5.42
N GLU A 51 2.54 0.19 4.61
CA GLU A 51 3.26 1.34 4.10
C GLU A 51 3.46 1.19 2.59
N ILE A 52 3.25 2.27 1.86
CA ILE A 52 3.58 2.38 0.43
C ILE A 52 4.87 3.19 0.33
N ARG A 53 5.84 2.69 -0.44
CA ARG A 53 7.18 3.26 -0.60
C ARG A 53 7.65 3.15 -2.04
N LEU A 54 8.71 3.86 -2.40
CA LEU A 54 9.40 3.56 -3.65
C LEU A 54 10.33 2.35 -3.51
N LEU A 55 10.44 1.57 -4.58
CA LEU A 55 11.47 0.55 -4.72
C LEU A 55 12.86 1.21 -4.74
N GLU A 56 13.81 0.57 -4.07
CA GLU A 56 15.20 0.97 -4.12
C GLU A 56 15.73 0.87 -5.56
N PRO A 57 16.58 1.81 -6.02
CA PRO A 57 17.05 1.85 -7.40
C PRO A 57 17.62 0.52 -7.92
N GLU A 58 18.37 -0.20 -7.08
CA GLU A 58 18.98 -1.49 -7.38
C GLU A 58 17.98 -2.64 -7.52
N LYS A 59 16.75 -2.46 -7.02
CA LYS A 59 15.65 -3.43 -7.17
C LYS A 59 14.68 -3.06 -8.28
N ARG A 60 14.87 -1.92 -8.95
CA ARG A 60 14.05 -1.52 -10.09
C ARG A 60 14.45 -2.36 -11.29
N GLY A 61 13.50 -3.12 -11.84
CA GLY A 61 13.68 -3.76 -13.14
C GLY A 61 13.86 -2.72 -14.25
N SER A 62 14.30 -3.17 -15.42
CA SER A 62 14.59 -2.30 -16.59
C SER A 62 13.37 -1.55 -17.18
N GLY A 63 12.17 -1.65 -16.59
CA GLY A 63 10.97 -1.05 -17.16
C GLY A 63 9.70 -1.02 -16.31
N GLY A 64 9.70 -0.42 -15.11
CA GLY A 64 8.53 0.41 -14.76
C GLY A 64 7.93 0.34 -13.35
N GLU A 65 8.25 -0.65 -12.52
CA GLU A 65 7.69 -0.68 -11.18
C GLU A 65 8.60 0.06 -10.20
N ILE A 66 8.14 1.20 -9.73
CA ILE A 66 8.87 2.03 -8.76
C ILE A 66 8.19 2.07 -7.40
N VAL A 67 7.03 1.46 -7.23
CA VAL A 67 6.25 1.47 -5.98
C VAL A 67 6.18 0.07 -5.38
N LYS A 68 6.26 0.00 -4.05
CA LYS A 68 6.09 -1.22 -3.26
C LYS A 68 5.16 -0.99 -2.07
N VAL A 69 4.57 -2.05 -1.58
CA VAL A 69 3.81 -2.10 -0.33
C VAL A 69 4.46 -3.07 0.65
N ARG A 70 4.46 -2.71 1.94
CA ARG A 70 4.89 -3.57 3.05
C ARG A 70 3.75 -3.76 4.04
N ASP A 71 3.34 -4.99 4.25
CA ASP A 71 2.36 -5.36 5.28
C ASP A 71 3.03 -5.37 6.67
N THR A 72 2.50 -4.58 7.60
CA THR A 72 2.95 -4.56 9.01
C THR A 72 1.86 -5.00 9.98
N SER A 73 0.70 -5.39 9.45
CA SER A 73 -0.54 -5.62 10.18
C SER A 73 -0.65 -6.99 10.85
N THR A 74 -1.64 -7.11 11.74
CA THR A 74 -2.00 -8.38 12.36
C THR A 74 -2.91 -9.23 11.47
N ASN A 75 -3.79 -8.57 10.70
CA ASN A 75 -4.88 -9.20 9.94
C ASN A 75 -4.56 -9.39 8.45
N GLY A 76 -3.37 -8.98 8.04
CA GLY A 76 -2.84 -9.15 6.69
C GLY A 76 -3.29 -8.05 5.73
N VAL A 77 -2.49 -7.84 4.70
CA VAL A 77 -2.83 -7.06 3.51
C VAL A 77 -3.00 -8.00 2.32
N GLY A 78 -3.98 -7.73 1.46
CA GLY A 78 -4.07 -8.35 0.15
C GLY A 78 -3.70 -7.38 -0.96
N LEU A 79 -3.11 -7.91 -2.03
CA LEU A 79 -2.82 -7.17 -3.26
C LEU A 79 -3.48 -7.89 -4.43
N LYS A 80 -4.23 -7.15 -5.24
CA LYS A 80 -4.79 -7.62 -6.50
C LYS A 80 -4.17 -6.79 -7.63
N ALA A 81 -3.20 -7.38 -8.32
CA ALA A 81 -2.65 -6.78 -9.54
C ALA A 81 -3.70 -6.78 -10.67
N PRO A 82 -3.56 -5.90 -11.69
CA PRO A 82 -4.45 -5.91 -12.85
C PRO A 82 -4.56 -7.31 -13.47
N GLY A 83 -5.79 -7.76 -13.73
CA GLY A 83 -6.07 -9.08 -14.31
C GLY A 83 -5.79 -10.29 -13.41
N SER A 84 -5.38 -10.09 -12.16
CA SER A 84 -5.03 -11.17 -11.23
C SER A 84 -6.06 -11.34 -10.10
N SER A 85 -6.02 -12.48 -9.41
CA SER A 85 -6.74 -12.69 -8.15
C SER A 85 -6.05 -11.97 -7.00
N VAL A 86 -6.79 -11.64 -5.94
CA VAL A 86 -6.18 -11.08 -4.72
C VAL A 86 -5.24 -12.12 -4.10
N GLN A 87 -4.06 -11.67 -3.70
CA GLN A 87 -3.07 -12.49 -2.99
C GLN A 87 -2.73 -11.86 -1.64
N ARG A 88 -2.61 -12.70 -0.61
CA ARG A 88 -2.15 -12.26 0.69
C ARG A 88 -0.66 -11.93 0.62
N LEU A 89 -0.28 -10.76 1.12
CA LEU A 89 1.11 -10.39 1.24
C LEU A 89 1.80 -11.09 2.40
N THR A 90 3.10 -11.32 2.24
CA THR A 90 3.95 -11.77 3.34
C THR A 90 4.25 -10.57 4.24
N ARG A 91 3.89 -10.66 5.52
CA ARG A 91 4.14 -9.61 6.50
C ARG A 91 5.64 -9.29 6.59
N GLY A 92 5.98 -8.00 6.57
CA GLY A 92 7.35 -7.49 6.66
C GLY A 92 8.14 -7.52 5.34
N GLN A 93 7.61 -8.15 4.29
CA GLN A 93 8.23 -8.22 2.98
C GLN A 93 7.75 -7.07 2.09
N ASP A 94 8.69 -6.47 1.36
CA ASP A 94 8.36 -5.53 0.29
C ASP A 94 7.81 -6.26 -0.92
N THR A 95 6.64 -5.85 -1.37
CA THR A 95 5.99 -6.40 -2.57
C THR A 95 5.79 -5.28 -3.60
N PRO A 96 6.27 -5.42 -4.85
CA PRO A 96 6.00 -4.45 -5.91
C PRO A 96 4.50 -4.24 -6.11
N VAL A 97 4.10 -3.01 -6.42
CA VAL A 97 2.72 -2.62 -6.71
C VAL A 97 2.65 -2.10 -8.14
N PRO A 98 2.20 -2.91 -9.10
CA PRO A 98 1.91 -2.46 -10.44
C PRO A 98 0.83 -1.36 -10.44
N ASP A 99 0.87 -0.46 -11.41
CA ASP A 99 -0.19 0.54 -11.59
C ASP A 99 -1.55 -0.13 -11.81
N GLY A 100 -2.61 0.49 -11.32
CA GLY A 100 -3.98 -0.08 -11.34
C GLY A 100 -4.22 -1.24 -10.37
N SER A 101 -3.28 -1.55 -9.46
CA SER A 101 -3.48 -2.56 -8.42
C SER A 101 -4.47 -2.10 -7.34
N VAL A 102 -5.16 -3.06 -6.73
CA VAL A 102 -6.03 -2.84 -5.57
C VAL A 102 -5.37 -3.42 -4.31
N ILE A 103 -5.19 -2.58 -3.30
CA ILE A 103 -4.75 -3.00 -1.96
C ILE A 103 -5.99 -3.20 -1.09
N THR A 104 -6.11 -4.39 -0.49
CA THR A 104 -7.22 -4.76 0.39
C THR A 104 -6.73 -4.87 1.83
N MET A 105 -7.47 -4.28 2.77
CA MET A 105 -7.18 -4.35 4.20
C MET A 105 -8.46 -4.18 5.05
N PRO A 106 -8.60 -4.93 6.15
CA PRO A 106 -7.82 -6.12 6.49
C PRO A 106 -8.06 -7.27 5.50
N TYR A 107 -7.04 -8.08 5.21
CA TYR A 107 -7.16 -9.26 4.33
C TYR A 107 -8.07 -10.34 4.93
N LYS A 108 -7.96 -10.56 6.24
CA LYS A 108 -8.87 -11.43 6.98
C LYS A 108 -9.25 -10.77 8.30
N ILE A 109 -10.54 -10.64 8.55
CA ILE A 109 -11.04 -10.30 9.88
C ILE A 109 -11.02 -11.60 10.69
N LYS A 110 -10.24 -11.64 11.77
CA LYS A 110 -10.38 -12.69 12.79
C LYS A 110 -11.68 -12.49 13.57
#